data_AF-W4MFJ8-F1
#
_entry.id   AF-W4MFJ8-F1
#
_cell.length_a   1.000
_cell.length_b   1.000
_cell.length_c   1.000
_cell.angle_alpha   90.00
_cell.angle_beta   90.00
_cell.angle_gamma   90.00
#
_symmetry.space_group_name_H-M   'P 1'
#
loop_
_entity.id
_entity.type
_entity.pdbx_description
1 polymer ?
#
loop_
_entity_poly.entity_id
_entity_poly.type
_entity_poly.pdbx_seq_one_letter_code
_entity_poly.pdbx_strand_id
1 'polypeptide(L)'
;MGGGARLGNLDGFPTCLINLTQLPIASAALPLLPVAKGPQERALVTFLVDHYEAYPRHLRWLQELHVQRLREVLAMKKLTAEQIGLDYEALLDLIGEERALGLIGEERALDLIGKERILDLIGKEQVLEDLLRFQGEQWLREQLERRTSPPDTPEKA
;
A
#
# COMPACT_ATOMS: atom_id res chain seq x y z
N MET A 1 -26.76 -13.78 -18.33
CA MET A 1 -27.01 -14.46 -17.04
C MET A 1 -25.67 -14.85 -16.46
N GLY A 2 -25.27 -14.27 -15.32
CA GLY A 2 -23.92 -14.44 -14.76
C GLY A 2 -23.73 -15.85 -14.19
N GLY A 3 -22.75 -16.60 -14.72
CA GLY A 3 -22.55 -18.02 -14.42
C GLY A 3 -21.91 -18.34 -13.06
N GLY A 4 -21.71 -17.35 -12.19
CA GLY A 4 -20.95 -17.48 -10.96
C GLY A 4 -21.72 -17.99 -9.73
N ALA A 5 -23.04 -18.21 -9.80
CA ALA A 5 -23.82 -18.71 -8.67
C ALA A 5 -24.77 -19.85 -9.09
N ARG A 6 -24.80 -20.93 -8.31
CA ARG A 6 -25.71 -22.06 -8.49
C ARG A 6 -26.49 -22.31 -7.22
N LEU A 7 -27.82 -22.37 -7.35
CA LEU A 7 -28.70 -22.80 -6.28
C LEU A 7 -28.72 -24.32 -6.20
N GLY A 8 -28.76 -24.85 -4.98
CA GLY A 8 -28.84 -26.28 -4.69
C GLY A 8 -29.43 -26.52 -3.30
N ASN A 9 -29.44 -27.78 -2.89
CA ASN A 9 -29.83 -28.17 -1.53
C ASN A 9 -28.71 -29.03 -0.93
N LEU A 10 -28.32 -28.73 0.31
CA LEU A 10 -27.37 -29.50 1.10
C LEU A 10 -28.06 -29.90 2.41
N ASP A 11 -28.21 -31.20 2.65
CA ASP A 11 -28.92 -31.75 3.83
C ASP A 11 -30.31 -31.17 4.08
N GLY A 12 -31.06 -30.90 2.99
CA GLY A 12 -32.41 -30.32 3.07
C GLY A 12 -32.44 -28.80 3.24
N PHE A 13 -31.29 -28.13 3.32
CA PHE A 13 -31.19 -26.68 3.40
C PHE A 13 -30.89 -26.06 2.03
N PRO A 14 -31.64 -25.01 1.62
CA PRO A 14 -31.34 -24.29 0.40
C PRO A 14 -29.96 -23.63 0.50
N THR A 15 -29.09 -23.95 -0.44
CA THR A 15 -27.69 -23.51 -0.47
C THR A 15 -27.40 -22.83 -1.79
N CYS A 16 -26.57 -21.79 -1.74
CA CYS A 16 -26.04 -21.11 -2.92
C CYS A 16 -24.54 -21.35 -3.02
N LEU A 17 -24.11 -22.06 -4.07
CA LEU A 17 -22.69 -22.25 -4.38
C LEU A 17 -22.23 -21.11 -5.27
N ILE A 18 -21.23 -20.36 -4.80
CA ILE A 18 -20.70 -19.20 -5.50
C ILE A 18 -19.30 -19.52 -6.00
N ASN A 19 -19.12 -19.55 -7.31
CA ASN A 19 -17.82 -19.60 -7.94
C ASN A 19 -17.21 -18.20 -7.95
N LEU A 20 -16.35 -17.93 -6.98
CA LEU A 20 -15.68 -16.65 -6.84
C LEU A 20 -15.03 -16.23 -8.16
N THR A 21 -14.28 -17.12 -8.84
CA THR A 21 -13.52 -16.82 -10.08
C THR A 21 -14.34 -16.24 -11.23
N GLN A 22 -15.66 -16.43 -11.20
CA GLN A 22 -16.59 -15.98 -12.24
C GLN A 22 -17.44 -14.78 -11.79
N LEU A 23 -17.30 -14.33 -10.55
CA LEU A 23 -17.98 -13.14 -10.06
C LEU A 23 -17.42 -11.88 -10.71
N PRO A 24 -18.28 -10.95 -11.16
CA PRO A 24 -17.83 -9.65 -11.63
C PRO A 24 -17.25 -8.84 -10.47
N ILE A 25 -16.24 -8.02 -10.75
CA ILE A 25 -15.75 -7.04 -9.79
C ILE A 25 -16.68 -5.84 -9.84
N ALA A 26 -17.73 -5.91 -9.02
CA ALA A 26 -18.76 -4.90 -8.89
C ALA A 26 -19.15 -4.76 -7.42
N SER A 27 -19.67 -3.60 -7.05
CA SER A 27 -20.05 -3.26 -5.67
C SER A 27 -20.81 -4.39 -4.94
N ALA A 28 -21.77 -5.03 -5.61
CA ALA A 28 -22.57 -6.12 -5.04
C ALA A 28 -21.76 -7.39 -4.69
N ALA A 29 -20.64 -7.64 -5.36
CA ALA A 29 -19.80 -8.82 -5.15
C ALA A 29 -18.56 -8.54 -4.28
N LEU A 30 -18.21 -7.27 -4.06
CA LEU A 30 -17.04 -6.86 -3.28
C LEU A 30 -16.93 -7.49 -1.88
N PRO A 31 -18.01 -7.80 -1.15
CA PRO A 31 -17.89 -8.48 0.15
C PRO A 31 -17.41 -9.94 0.06
N LEU A 32 -17.58 -10.59 -1.09
CA LEU A 32 -17.26 -12.01 -1.28
C LEU A 32 -15.88 -12.24 -1.91
N LEU A 33 -15.41 -11.25 -2.67
CA LEU A 33 -14.13 -11.31 -3.38
C LEU A 33 -12.86 -11.27 -2.50
N PRO A 34 -12.84 -10.80 -1.23
CA PRO A 34 -11.63 -10.79 -0.42
C PRO A 34 -11.10 -12.18 -0.07
N VAL A 35 -11.89 -13.24 -0.26
CA VAL A 35 -11.42 -14.62 -0.08
C VAL A 35 -11.05 -15.30 -1.40
N ALA A 36 -11.22 -14.62 -2.53
CA ALA A 36 -10.81 -15.11 -3.84
C ALA A 36 -9.28 -15.12 -3.95
N LYS A 37 -8.74 -16.11 -4.66
CA LYS A 37 -7.29 -16.26 -4.89
C LYS A 37 -6.94 -16.18 -6.37
N GLY A 38 -5.69 -15.86 -6.67
CA GLY A 38 -5.14 -15.98 -8.02
C GLY A 38 -5.49 -14.77 -8.91
N PRO A 39 -5.93 -14.95 -10.17
CA PRO A 39 -6.16 -13.82 -11.09
C PRO A 39 -7.17 -12.79 -10.57
N GLN A 40 -8.17 -13.27 -9.82
CA GLN A 40 -9.23 -12.42 -9.32
C GLN A 40 -8.82 -11.55 -8.13
N GLU A 41 -7.88 -12.04 -7.32
CA GLU A 41 -7.26 -11.28 -6.23
C GLU A 41 -6.58 -10.02 -6.78
N ARG A 42 -5.75 -10.18 -7.82
CA ARG A 42 -5.08 -9.05 -8.46
C ARG A 42 -6.08 -8.07 -9.08
N ALA A 43 -7.12 -8.59 -9.73
CA ALA A 43 -8.15 -7.76 -10.33
C ALA A 43 -8.96 -6.99 -9.27
N LEU A 44 -9.26 -7.61 -8.11
CA LEU A 44 -9.92 -6.97 -6.98
C LEU A 44 -9.06 -5.85 -6.41
N VAL A 45 -7.79 -6.14 -6.13
CA VAL A 45 -6.83 -5.15 -5.61
C VAL A 45 -6.70 -3.98 -6.57
N THR A 46 -6.55 -4.26 -7.87
CA THR A 46 -6.45 -3.22 -8.89
C THR A 46 -7.69 -2.33 -8.90
N PHE A 47 -8.89 -2.94 -8.90
CA PHE A 47 -10.15 -2.20 -8.88
C PHE A 47 -10.29 -1.32 -7.63
N LEU A 48 -9.99 -1.85 -6.44
CA LEU A 48 -10.11 -1.08 -5.19
C LEU A 48 -9.08 0.04 -5.09
N VAL A 49 -7.87 -0.16 -5.61
CA VAL A 49 -6.86 0.90 -5.71
C VAL A 49 -7.28 1.96 -6.73
N ASP A 50 -7.96 1.62 -7.81
CA ASP A 50 -8.47 2.61 -8.78
C ASP A 50 -9.70 3.38 -8.28
N HIS A 51 -10.44 2.82 -7.32
CA HIS A 51 -11.67 3.40 -6.79
C HIS A 51 -11.58 3.62 -5.27
N TYR A 52 -10.40 4.00 -4.79
CA TYR A 52 -10.10 4.05 -3.36
C TYR A 52 -11.02 5.00 -2.58
N GLU A 53 -11.40 6.12 -3.20
CA GLU A 53 -12.33 7.09 -2.62
C GLU A 53 -13.74 6.51 -2.37
N ALA A 54 -14.18 5.58 -3.22
CA ALA A 54 -15.52 5.00 -3.15
C ALA A 54 -15.60 3.82 -2.16
N TYR A 55 -14.48 3.16 -1.87
CA TYR A 55 -14.44 1.92 -1.09
C TYR A 55 -13.40 1.89 0.04
N PRO A 56 -13.33 2.91 0.92
CA PRO A 56 -12.31 2.99 1.96
C PRO A 56 -12.35 1.80 2.95
N ARG A 57 -13.55 1.25 3.22
CA ARG A 57 -13.69 0.06 4.08
C ARG A 57 -13.10 -1.21 3.44
N HIS A 58 -13.25 -1.38 2.13
CA HIS A 58 -12.75 -2.57 1.43
C HIS A 58 -11.23 -2.51 1.25
N LEU A 59 -10.67 -1.31 1.18
CA LEU A 59 -9.23 -1.10 1.21
C LEU A 59 -8.59 -1.60 2.49
N ARG A 60 -9.23 -1.39 3.64
CA ARG A 60 -8.73 -1.95 4.92
C ARG A 60 -8.64 -3.48 4.87
N TRP A 61 -9.62 -4.15 4.26
CA TRP A 61 -9.57 -5.61 4.11
C TRP A 61 -8.41 -6.07 3.21
N LEU A 62 -8.00 -5.27 2.22
CA LEU A 62 -6.81 -5.61 1.43
C LEU A 62 -5.52 -5.54 2.25
N GLN A 63 -5.45 -4.62 3.22
CA GLN A 63 -4.31 -4.55 4.14
C GLN A 63 -4.21 -5.80 5.01
N GLU A 64 -5.33 -6.37 5.43
CA GLU A 64 -5.34 -7.58 6.26
C GLU A 64 -5.08 -8.86 5.44
N LEU A 65 -5.71 -8.96 4.28
CA LEU A 65 -5.82 -10.23 3.56
C LEU A 65 -4.87 -10.35 2.37
N HIS A 66 -4.50 -9.23 1.72
CA HIS A 66 -3.84 -9.22 0.40
C HIS A 66 -2.65 -8.25 0.30
N VAL A 67 -1.88 -8.09 1.38
CA VAL A 67 -0.72 -7.19 1.51
C VAL A 67 0.23 -7.26 0.31
N GLN A 68 0.62 -8.46 -0.09
CA GLN A 68 1.64 -8.65 -1.12
C GLN A 68 1.14 -8.14 -2.49
N ARG A 69 -0.10 -8.45 -2.84
CA ARG A 69 -0.70 -7.95 -4.08
C ARG A 69 -0.98 -6.47 -4.03
N LEU A 70 -1.40 -5.94 -2.87
CA LEU A 70 -1.56 -4.51 -2.67
C LEU A 70 -0.24 -3.78 -2.92
N ARG A 71 0.87 -4.29 -2.36
CA ARG A 71 2.22 -3.75 -2.59
C ARG A 71 2.61 -3.77 -4.06
N GLU A 72 2.41 -4.89 -4.75
CA GLU A 72 2.72 -5.01 -6.18
C GLU A 72 1.92 -4.01 -7.02
N VAL A 73 0.62 -3.85 -6.76
CA VAL A 73 -0.25 -2.94 -7.50
C VAL A 73 0.11 -1.48 -7.22
N LEU A 74 0.40 -1.12 -5.96
CA LEU A 74 0.85 0.21 -5.58
C LEU A 74 2.19 0.56 -6.25
N ALA A 75 3.17 -0.35 -6.21
CA ALA A 75 4.46 -0.17 -6.87
C ALA A 75 4.30 0.01 -8.40
N MET A 76 3.45 -0.82 -9.04
CA MET A 76 3.16 -0.68 -10.46
C MET A 76 2.49 0.65 -10.82
N LYS A 77 1.58 1.13 -9.97
CA LYS A 77 0.87 2.40 -10.16
C LYS A 77 1.64 3.61 -9.66
N LYS A 78 2.82 3.42 -9.05
CA LYS A 78 3.61 4.47 -8.38
C LYS A 78 2.79 5.24 -7.35
N LEU A 79 1.89 4.53 -6.66
CA LEU A 79 1.08 5.07 -5.59
C LEU A 79 1.67 4.67 -4.24
N THR A 80 1.48 5.55 -3.27
CA THR A 80 1.84 5.33 -1.86
C THR A 80 0.57 5.00 -1.07
N ALA A 81 0.71 4.41 0.12
CA ALA A 81 -0.45 3.98 0.90
C ALA A 81 -1.27 5.18 1.44
N GLU A 82 -0.65 6.33 1.73
CA GLU A 82 -1.40 7.54 2.16
C GLU A 82 -2.24 8.09 1.03
N GLN A 83 -1.75 8.03 -0.20
CA GLN A 83 -2.49 8.51 -1.37
C GLN A 83 -3.82 7.77 -1.54
N ILE A 84 -3.92 6.54 -1.05
CA ILE A 84 -5.16 5.75 -1.05
C ILE A 84 -5.83 5.67 0.33
N GLY A 85 -5.43 6.53 1.28
CA GLY A 85 -6.07 6.69 2.59
C GLY A 85 -5.77 5.58 3.60
N LEU A 86 -4.63 4.90 3.45
CA LEU A 86 -4.18 3.88 4.38
C LEU A 86 -3.30 4.48 5.49
N ASP A 87 -3.61 4.13 6.74
CA ASP A 87 -2.87 4.54 7.94
C ASP A 87 -1.71 3.58 8.22
N TYR A 88 -0.56 4.16 8.55
CA TYR A 88 0.70 3.45 8.74
C TYR A 88 0.91 2.88 10.11
N GLU A 89 0.43 3.55 11.15
CA GLU A 89 0.45 2.97 12.49
C GLU A 89 -0.40 1.70 12.49
N ALA A 90 -1.56 1.75 11.84
CA ALA A 90 -2.41 0.58 11.63
C ALA A 90 -1.74 -0.50 10.75
N LEU A 91 -0.97 -0.13 9.72
CA LEU A 91 -0.21 -1.10 8.92
C LEU A 91 0.88 -1.78 9.75
N LEU A 92 1.64 -1.04 10.55
CA LEU A 92 2.69 -1.58 11.39
C LEU A 92 2.15 -2.55 12.45
N ASP A 93 1.08 -2.15 13.13
CA ASP A 93 0.44 -2.96 14.17
C ASP A 93 -0.19 -4.25 13.62
N LEU A 94 -0.72 -4.21 12.40
CA LEU A 94 -1.53 -5.29 11.83
C LEU A 94 -0.71 -6.35 11.08
N ILE A 95 0.30 -5.91 10.32
CA ILE A 95 1.07 -6.81 9.43
C ILE A 95 2.55 -6.92 9.80
N GLY A 96 3.00 -6.18 10.82
CA GLY A 96 4.37 -6.18 11.32
C GLY A 96 5.31 -5.29 10.51
N GLU A 97 6.37 -4.81 11.17
CA GLU A 97 7.35 -3.85 10.64
C GLU A 97 7.91 -4.29 9.27
N GLU A 98 8.35 -5.53 9.14
CA GLU A 98 8.99 -6.08 7.92
C GLU A 98 8.07 -6.04 6.67
N ARG A 99 6.76 -6.29 6.85
CA ARG A 99 5.78 -6.29 5.75
C ARG A 99 5.27 -4.89 5.43
N ALA A 100 5.24 -4.01 6.43
CA ALA A 100 4.83 -2.62 6.28
C ALA A 100 5.86 -1.79 5.49
N LEU A 101 7.17 -2.04 5.68
CA LEU A 101 8.26 -1.35 4.97
C LEU A 101 8.07 -1.29 3.45
N GLY A 102 7.57 -2.38 2.87
CA GLY A 102 7.30 -2.48 1.44
C GLY A 102 6.15 -1.60 0.91
N LEU A 103 5.26 -1.15 1.80
CA LEU A 103 4.08 -0.32 1.48
C LEU A 103 4.29 1.17 1.79
N ILE A 104 5.11 1.46 2.81
CA ILE A 104 5.32 2.81 3.38
C ILE A 104 6.36 3.60 2.57
N GLY A 105 7.26 2.92 1.86
CA GLY A 105 8.42 3.52 1.23
C GLY A 105 9.55 3.76 2.24
N GLU A 106 10.80 3.69 1.76
CA GLU A 106 12.00 3.61 2.61
C GLU A 106 12.26 4.87 3.46
N GLU A 107 12.04 6.08 2.92
CA GLU A 107 12.21 7.32 3.70
C GLU A 107 11.29 7.40 4.91
N ARG A 108 10.00 7.14 4.68
CA ARG A 108 8.97 7.30 5.71
C ARG A 108 9.03 6.19 6.75
N ALA A 109 9.44 5.00 6.30
CA ALA A 109 9.79 3.91 7.18
C ALA A 109 10.85 4.34 8.22
N LEU A 110 11.93 5.01 7.79
CA LEU A 110 13.02 5.46 8.67
C LEU A 110 12.56 6.39 9.78
N ASP A 111 11.59 7.27 9.49
CA ASP A 111 11.00 8.17 10.48
C ASP A 111 10.06 7.46 11.46
N LEU A 112 9.33 6.44 11.02
CA LEU A 112 8.30 5.75 11.83
C LEU A 112 8.85 4.62 12.70
N ILE A 113 9.68 3.74 12.14
CA ILE A 113 10.21 2.55 12.85
C ILE A 113 11.55 2.89 13.53
N GLY A 114 12.22 3.95 13.10
CA GLY A 114 13.54 4.34 13.56
C GLY A 114 14.65 3.58 12.85
N LYS A 115 15.79 4.28 12.67
CA LYS A 115 16.92 3.81 11.83
C LYS A 115 17.51 2.48 12.27
N GLU A 116 17.64 2.22 13.58
CA GLU A 116 18.27 0.99 14.10
C GLU A 116 17.42 -0.26 13.82
N ARG A 117 16.10 -0.17 14.00
CA ARG A 117 15.19 -1.31 13.77
C ARG A 117 15.05 -1.68 12.30
N ILE A 118 15.12 -0.70 11.41
CA ILE A 118 15.07 -0.94 9.96
C ILE A 118 16.33 -1.63 9.44
N LEU A 119 17.50 -1.29 9.99
CA LEU A 119 18.76 -1.92 9.62
C LEU A 119 18.78 -3.42 9.97
N ASP A 120 18.09 -3.82 11.04
CA ASP A 120 17.91 -5.22 11.43
C ASP A 120 16.89 -5.96 10.53
N LEU A 121 15.92 -5.25 9.94
CA LEU A 121 14.84 -5.84 9.10
C LEU A 121 15.17 -5.92 7.61
N ILE A 122 15.79 -4.90 7.00
CA ILE A 122 16.03 -4.85 5.54
C ILE A 122 17.44 -5.33 5.17
N GLY A 123 18.34 -5.45 6.14
CA GLY A 123 19.76 -5.73 5.91
C GLY A 123 20.56 -4.45 5.66
N LYS A 124 21.72 -4.36 6.31
CA LYS A 124 22.48 -3.11 6.49
C LYS A 124 22.93 -2.45 5.18
N GLU A 125 23.36 -3.21 4.17
CA GLU A 125 23.91 -2.67 2.93
C GLU A 125 22.92 -1.83 2.09
N GLN A 126 21.70 -2.33 1.87
CA GLN A 126 20.74 -1.67 0.96
C GLN A 126 20.26 -0.33 1.55
N VAL A 127 19.96 -0.32 2.86
CA VAL A 127 19.52 0.87 3.59
C VAL A 127 20.64 1.90 3.69
N LEU A 128 21.90 1.49 3.85
CA LEU A 128 23.03 2.41 3.87
C LEU A 128 23.21 3.13 2.54
N GLU A 129 23.08 2.41 1.41
CA GLU A 129 23.14 3.01 0.08
C GLU A 129 22.00 4.02 -0.15
N ASP A 130 20.76 3.66 0.20
CA ASP A 130 19.61 4.55 0.01
C ASP A 130 19.63 5.75 0.97
N LEU A 131 20.14 5.57 2.20
CA LEU A 131 20.28 6.64 3.19
C LEU A 131 21.44 7.60 2.85
N LEU A 132 22.53 7.07 2.28
CA LEU A 132 23.61 7.88 1.70
C LEU A 132 23.12 8.66 0.49
N ARG A 133 22.30 8.03 -0.38
CA ARG A 133 21.66 8.73 -1.50
C ARG A 133 20.76 9.85 -1.01
N PHE A 134 19.94 9.59 0.02
CA PHE A 134 19.05 10.58 0.61
C PHE A 134 19.78 11.76 1.25
N GLN A 135 20.83 11.49 2.03
CA GLN A 135 21.67 12.57 2.56
C GLN A 135 22.36 13.36 1.45
N GLY A 136 22.82 12.69 0.39
CA GLY A 136 23.38 13.34 -0.78
C GLY A 136 22.37 14.26 -1.49
N GLU A 137 21.12 13.82 -1.62
CA GLU A 137 20.04 14.62 -2.21
C GLU A 137 19.65 15.82 -1.35
N GLN A 138 19.55 15.64 -0.03
CA GLN A 138 19.28 16.73 0.92
C GLN A 138 20.42 17.75 0.93
N TRP A 139 21.68 17.28 0.94
CA TRP A 139 22.85 18.14 0.85
C TRP A 139 22.87 18.92 -0.48
N LEU A 140 22.55 18.28 -1.61
CA LEU A 140 22.45 18.95 -2.91
C LEU A 140 21.34 20.01 -2.92
N ARG A 141 20.19 19.74 -2.29
CA ARG A 141 19.10 20.72 -2.14
C ARG A 141 19.52 21.90 -1.29
N GLU A 142 20.17 21.67 -0.14
CA GLU A 142 20.73 22.75 0.69
C GLU A 142 21.76 23.59 -0.08
N GLN A 143 22.64 22.97 -0.87
CA GLN A 143 23.62 23.71 -1.67
C GLN A 143 22.94 24.54 -2.76
N LEU A 144 21.85 24.05 -3.35
CA LEU A 144 21.07 24.80 -4.33
C LEU A 144 20.32 25.96 -3.67
N GLU A 145 19.68 25.75 -2.53
CA GLU A 145 18.99 26.81 -1.77
C GLU A 145 19.93 27.91 -1.27
N ARG A 146 21.14 27.54 -0.82
CA ARG A 146 22.18 28.51 -0.46
C ARG A 146 22.68 29.32 -1.66
N ARG A 147 22.60 28.76 -2.88
CA ARG A 147 22.99 29.45 -4.12
C ARG A 147 21.86 30.25 -4.74
N THR A 148 20.60 29.91 -4.46
CA THR A 148 19.42 30.63 -4.97
C THR A 148 18.89 31.69 -4.00
N SER A 149 19.31 31.69 -2.73
CA SER A 149 19.01 32.76 -1.78
C SER A 149 19.90 33.99 -2.04
N PRO A 150 19.32 35.18 -2.34
CA PRO A 150 20.10 36.39 -2.51
C PRO A 150 20.68 36.85 -1.16
N PRO A 151 21.90 37.43 -1.13
CA PRO A 151 22.49 37.89 0.11
C PRO A 151 21.65 39.05 0.69
N ASP A 152 21.08 38.84 1.87
CA ASP A 152 20.47 39.90 2.66
C ASP A 152 21.46 41.06 2.79
N THR A 153 21.08 42.20 2.23
CA THR A 153 21.86 43.43 2.30
C THR A 153 21.59 44.01 3.69
N PRO A 154 22.61 44.17 4.56
CA PRO A 154 22.36 44.77 5.86
C PRO A 154 22.14 46.28 5.66
N GLU A 155 20.89 46.72 5.80
CA GLU A 155 20.52 48.12 5.80
C GLU A 155 21.06 48.76 7.09
N LYS A 156 22.19 49.48 6.96
CA LYS A 156 22.68 50.43 7.96
C LYS A 156 22.16 51.82 7.60
N ALA A 157 21.25 52.37 8.41
CA ALA A 157 21.19 53.79 8.81
C ALA A 157 20.22 53.95 9.98
#